data_AF-A0A1W2FF06-F1
#
_entry.id   AF-A0A1W2FF06-F1
#
_cell.length_a   1.000
_cell.length_b   1.000
_cell.length_c   1.000
_cell.angle_alpha   90.00
_cell.angle_beta   90.00
_cell.angle_gamma   90.00
#
_symmetry.space_group_name_H-M   'P 1'
#
loop_
_entity.id
_entity.type
_entity.pdbx_description
1 polymer ?
#
loop_
_entity_poly.entity_id
_entity_poly.type
_entity_poly.pdbx_seq_one_letter_code
_entity_poly.pdbx_strand_id
1 'polypeptide(L)'
;PDRDDVARVALFWLIRRAVDKGQEAELETFQNKIVSMLTAQGFDERECDVVFDDLVAKYRTGGSPFRRKIHLIYPDGADDEV
;
A
#
# COMPACT_ATOMS: atom_id res chain seq x y z
N PRO A 1 -2.91 -6.48 -13.99
CA PRO A 1 -2.95 -6.09 -12.55
C PRO A 1 -4.21 -6.69 -11.94
N ASP A 2 -4.12 -7.17 -10.71
CA ASP A 2 -5.30 -7.62 -9.96
C ASP A 2 -5.84 -6.50 -9.06
N ARG A 3 -6.93 -6.79 -8.33
CA ARG A 3 -7.53 -5.86 -7.36
C ARG A 3 -6.51 -5.45 -6.29
N ASP A 4 -5.64 -6.38 -5.88
CA ASP A 4 -4.68 -6.17 -4.80
C ASP A 4 -3.53 -5.25 -5.25
N ASP A 5 -3.08 -5.38 -6.50
CA ASP A 5 -2.14 -4.46 -7.14
C ASP A 5 -2.66 -3.02 -7.09
N VAL A 6 -3.95 -2.81 -7.41
CA VAL A 6 -4.58 -1.48 -7.36
C VAL A 6 -4.71 -0.99 -5.91
N ALA A 7 -5.19 -1.84 -5.00
CA ALA A 7 -5.37 -1.48 -3.60
C ALA A 7 -4.05 -1.06 -2.94
N ARG A 8 -2.96 -1.79 -3.21
CA ARG A 8 -1.62 -1.51 -2.68
C ARG A 8 -1.09 -0.16 -3.17
N VAL A 9 -1.28 0.16 -4.46
CA VAL A 9 -0.87 1.45 -5.03
C VAL A 9 -1.72 2.60 -4.48
N ALA A 10 -3.04 2.41 -4.37
CA ALA A 10 -3.93 3.42 -3.82
C ALA A 10 -3.60 3.75 -2.36
N LEU A 11 -3.34 2.73 -1.53
CA LEU A 11 -2.97 2.91 -0.13
C LEU A 11 -1.63 3.65 0.01
N PHE A 12 -0.61 3.26 -0.75
CA PHE A 12 0.66 3.98 -0.79
C PHE A 12 0.48 5.46 -1.15
N TRP A 13 -0.29 5.73 -2.21
CA TRP A 13 -0.53 7.09 -2.67
C TRP A 13 -1.28 7.94 -1.63
N LEU A 14 -2.32 7.39 -1.00
CA LEU A 14 -3.11 8.08 0.03
C LEU A 14 -2.24 8.48 1.23
N ILE A 15 -1.49 7.52 1.77
CA ILE A 15 -0.60 7.76 2.92
C ILE A 15 0.44 8.83 2.56
N ARG A 16 1.12 8.68 1.43
CA ARG A 16 2.16 9.61 1.02
C ARG A 16 1.61 11.01 0.78
N ARG A 17 0.46 11.12 0.11
CA ARG A 17 -0.22 12.40 -0.11
C ARG A 17 -0.55 13.09 1.21
N ALA A 18 -1.07 12.36 2.19
CA ALA A 18 -1.43 12.96 3.48
C ALA A 18 -0.19 13.45 4.23
N VAL A 19 0.89 12.65 4.24
CA VAL A 19 2.18 13.04 4.82
C VAL A 19 2.76 14.27 4.12
N ASP A 20 2.82 14.28 2.78
CA ASP A 20 3.39 15.38 2.00
C ASP A 20 2.60 16.70 2.19
N LYS A 21 1.32 16.61 2.56
CA LYS A 21 0.43 17.76 2.78
C LYS A 21 0.28 18.16 4.25
N GLY A 22 0.91 17.46 5.20
CA GLY A 22 0.71 17.69 6.64
C GLY A 22 -0.76 17.48 7.06
N GLN A 23 -1.37 16.43 6.54
CA GLN A 23 -2.77 16.06 6.78
C GLN A 23 -2.88 14.87 7.76
N GLU A 24 -2.12 14.90 8.86
CA GLU A 24 -2.03 13.79 9.81
C GLU A 24 -3.40 13.44 10.44
N ALA A 25 -4.22 14.44 10.78
CA ALA A 25 -5.55 14.20 11.36
C ALA A 25 -6.50 13.49 10.37
N GLU A 26 -6.38 13.79 9.09
CA GLU A 26 -7.18 13.15 8.04
C GLU A 26 -6.70 11.71 7.80
N LEU A 27 -5.38 11.48 7.89
CA LEU A 27 -4.78 10.15 7.83
C LEU A 27 -5.22 9.27 9.01
N GLU A 28 -5.26 9.81 10.23
CA GLU A 28 -5.78 9.13 11.43
C GLU A 28 -7.26 8.76 11.27
N THR A 29 -8.07 9.69 10.76
CA THR A 29 -9.50 9.42 10.48
C THR A 29 -9.65 8.28 9.45
N PHE A 30 -8.80 8.27 8.43
CA PHE A 30 -8.78 7.22 7.42
C PHE A 30 -8.34 5.87 8.00
N GLN A 31 -7.30 5.83 8.84
CA GLN A 31 -6.85 4.63 9.56
C GLN A 31 -7.98 4.04 10.38
N ASN A 32 -8.62 4.83 11.24
CA ASN A 32 -9.74 4.40 12.08
C ASN A 32 -10.87 3.77 11.25
N LYS A 33 -11.16 4.34 10.07
CA LYS A 33 -12.19 3.79 9.17
C LYS A 33 -11.78 2.43 8.59
N ILE A 34 -10.54 2.29 8.13
CA ILE A 34 -10.04 1.04 7.55
C ILE A 34 -9.95 -0.05 8.62
N VAL A 35 -9.39 0.26 9.79
CA VAL A 35 -9.31 -0.66 10.94
C VAL A 35 -10.70 -1.13 11.33
N SER A 36 -11.68 -0.23 11.50
CA SER A 36 -13.07 -0.60 11.76
C SER A 36 -13.66 -1.56 10.71
N MET A 37 -13.36 -1.34 9.43
CA MET A 37 -13.82 -2.23 8.35
C MET A 37 -13.12 -3.60 8.36
N LEU A 38 -11.85 -3.67 8.79
CA LEU A 38 -11.13 -4.94 8.97
C LEU A 38 -11.64 -5.69 10.20
N THR A 39 -11.85 -5.01 11.33
CA THR A 39 -12.42 -5.62 12.53
C THR A 39 -13.83 -6.18 12.25
N ALA A 40 -14.64 -5.52 11.42
CA ALA A 40 -15.93 -6.04 10.99
C ALA A 40 -15.84 -7.35 10.17
N GLN A 41 -14.67 -7.65 9.59
CA GLN A 41 -14.38 -8.91 8.90
C GLN A 41 -13.80 -9.99 9.85
N GLY A 42 -13.54 -9.64 11.12
CA GLY A 42 -13.01 -10.55 12.13
C GLY A 42 -11.50 -10.45 12.36
N PHE A 43 -10.82 -9.43 11.82
CA PHE A 43 -9.42 -9.16 12.14
C PHE A 43 -9.27 -8.53 13.53
N ASP A 44 -8.15 -8.80 14.21
CA ASP A 44 -7.82 -8.15 15.47
C ASP A 44 -7.55 -6.66 15.25
N GLU A 45 -8.23 -5.80 16.01
CA GLU A 45 -8.14 -4.34 15.88
C GLU A 45 -6.72 -3.83 16.12
N ARG A 46 -6.04 -4.34 17.16
CA ARG A 46 -4.69 -3.89 17.54
C ARG A 46 -3.67 -4.32 16.51
N GLU A 47 -3.80 -5.54 15.98
CA GLU A 47 -2.94 -5.99 14.88
C GLU A 47 -3.16 -5.14 13.62
N CYS A 48 -4.40 -4.75 13.32
CA CYS A 48 -4.69 -3.85 12.19
C CYS A 48 -4.05 -2.47 12.38
N ASP A 49 -4.14 -1.89 13.57
CA ASP A 49 -3.49 -0.61 13.89
C ASP A 49 -1.98 -0.67 13.71
N VAL A 50 -1.32 -1.69 14.28
CA VAL A 50 0.13 -1.87 14.17
C VAL A 50 0.56 -1.99 12.71
N VAL A 51 -0.17 -2.78 11.91
CA VAL A 51 0.13 -2.94 10.47
C VAL A 51 -0.04 -1.61 9.73
N PHE A 52 -1.06 -0.81 10.06
CA PHE A 52 -1.27 0.48 9.44
C PHE A 52 -0.15 1.47 9.80
N ASP A 53 0.21 1.56 11.08
CA ASP A 53 1.29 2.43 11.57
C ASP A 53 2.63 2.08 10.91
N ASP A 54 2.94 0.79 10.77
CA ASP A 54 4.13 0.31 10.06
C ASP A 54 4.13 0.73 8.59
N LEU A 55 2.97 0.71 7.92
CA LEU A 55 2.84 1.20 6.54
C LEU A 55 3.06 2.71 6.45
N VAL A 56 2.52 3.49 7.39
CA VAL A 56 2.76 4.94 7.46
C VAL A 56 4.24 5.23 7.66
N ALA A 57 4.88 4.58 8.62
CA ALA A 57 6.31 4.74 8.89
C ALA A 57 7.17 4.41 7.65
N LYS A 58 6.86 3.29 6.98
CA LYS A 58 7.55 2.85 5.77
C LYS A 58 7.39 3.83 4.60
N TYR A 59 6.18 4.36 4.41
CA TYR A 59 5.89 5.21 3.25
C TYR A 59 6.28 6.68 3.44
N ARG A 60 6.44 7.15 4.69
CA ARG A 60 6.92 8.50 5.00
C ARG A 60 8.37 8.75 4.56
N THR A 61 9.25 7.74 4.69
CA THR A 61 10.70 7.93 4.54
C THR A 61 11.29 7.31 3.27
N GLY A 62 10.58 6.36 2.64
CA GLY A 62 11.07 5.63 1.47
C GLY A 62 10.71 6.25 0.12
N GLY A 63 11.32 5.75 -0.95
CA GLY A 63 10.82 5.92 -2.32
C GLY A 63 9.58 5.05 -2.59
N SER A 64 9.20 4.90 -3.87
CA SER A 64 8.15 3.94 -4.25
C SER A 64 8.54 2.52 -3.82
N PRO A 65 7.69 1.79 -3.06
CA PRO A 65 7.98 0.41 -2.64
C PRO A 65 7.77 -0.61 -3.77
N PHE A 66 7.24 -0.18 -4.92
CA PHE A 66 6.85 -1.07 -6.01
C PHE A 66 8.03 -1.37 -6.93
N ARG A 67 8.33 -2.66 -7.12
CA ARG A 67 9.28 -3.12 -8.13
C ARG A 67 8.58 -3.23 -9.48
N ARG A 68 9.29 -2.87 -10.55
CA ARG A 68 8.81 -3.08 -11.93
C ARG A 68 8.62 -4.57 -12.19
N LYS A 69 7.49 -4.96 -12.78
CA LYS A 69 7.22 -6.34 -13.20
C LYS A 69 7.87 -6.58 -14.58
N ILE A 70 9.14 -6.98 -14.59
CA ILE A 70 9.96 -7.12 -15.82
C ILE A 70 9.32 -8.10 -16.84
N HIS A 71 8.72 -9.20 -16.39
CA HIS A 71 8.01 -10.15 -17.25
C HIS A 71 6.76 -9.58 -17.93
N LEU A 72 6.25 -8.41 -17.52
CA LEU A 72 5.18 -7.70 -18.24
C LEU A 72 5.71 -6.75 -19.31
N ILE A 73 7.01 -6.42 -19.24
CA ILE A 73 7.70 -5.54 -20.19
C ILE A 73 8.31 -6.39 -21.30
N TYR A 74 8.80 -7.59 -20.96
CA TYR A 74 9.27 -8.61 -21.89
C TYR A 74 8.36 -9.84 -21.76
N PRO A 75 7.18 -9.83 -22.40
CA PRO A 75 6.24 -10.95 -22.32
C PRO A 75 6.80 -12.22 -22.97
N ASP A 76 7.72 -12.06 -23.91
CA ASP A 76 8.45 -13.13 -24.56
C ASP A 76 9.90 -13.15 -24.07
N GLY A 77 10.19 -14.05 -23.13
CA GLY A 77 11.46 -14.76 -23.15
C GLY A 77 11.40 -15.90 -24.18
N ALA A 78 10.90 -15.62 -25.38
CA ALA A 78 10.90 -16.58 -26.47
C ALA A 78 12.22 -16.43 -27.23
N ASP A 79 13.14 -17.35 -26.90
CA ASP A 79 14.32 -17.75 -27.66
C ASP A 79 15.36 -16.68 -27.98
N ASP A 80 16.30 -16.47 -27.04
CA ASP A 80 17.70 -16.25 -27.40
C ASP A 80 18.48 -17.54 -27.06
N GLU A 81 18.17 -18.62 -27.79
CA GLU A 81 19.21 -19.55 -28.24
C GLU A 81 19.71 -19.05 -29.60
N VAL A 82 20.84 -18.33 -29.62
CA VAL A 82 21.79 -18.29 -30.74
C VAL A 82 23.22 -18.15 -30.23
#